data_AF-A0A7K9L727-F1
#
_entry.id   AF-A0A7K9L727-F1
#
_cell.length_a   1.000
_cell.length_b   1.000
_cell.length_c   1.000
_cell.angle_alpha   90.00
_cell.angle_beta   90.00
_cell.angle_gamma   90.00
#
_symmetry.space_group_name_H-M   'P 1'
#
loop_
_entity.id
_entity.type
_entity.pdbx_description
1 polymer ?
#
loop_
_entity_poly.entity_id
_entity_poly.type
_entity_poly.pdbx_seq_one_letter_code
_entity_poly.pdbx_strand_id
1 'polypeptide(L)'
;RRRRRGRARARTESLLHTLKRSRRVKANDRERNRMHHLNAALDELRSVLPTFPDDTKLTKIETLRFAYNYIWALSETLRLA
;
A
#
# COMPACT_ATOMS: atom_id res chain seq x y z
N ARG A 1 43.85 25.56 -18.10
CA ARG A 1 43.62 24.27 -17.37
C ARG A 1 42.43 24.26 -16.38
N ARG A 2 42.02 25.38 -15.74
CA ARG A 2 40.92 25.40 -14.75
C ARG A 2 39.50 25.07 -15.30
N ARG A 3 39.15 25.49 -16.52
CA ARG A 3 37.81 25.25 -17.12
C ARG A 3 37.44 23.77 -17.34
N ARG A 4 38.42 22.89 -17.62
CA ARG A 4 38.15 21.44 -17.81
C ARG A 4 37.75 20.73 -16.51
N ARG A 5 38.22 21.19 -15.35
CA ARG A 5 37.90 20.60 -14.04
C ARG A 5 36.45 20.87 -13.59
N GLY A 6 35.89 22.05 -13.87
CA GLY A 6 34.51 22.39 -13.54
C GLY A 6 33.48 21.54 -14.31
N ARG A 7 33.76 21.26 -15.59
CA ARG A 7 32.88 20.43 -16.45
C ARG A 7 32.86 18.96 -16.03
N ALA A 8 33.97 18.43 -15.51
CA ALA A 8 34.02 17.06 -14.96
C ALA A 8 33.20 16.95 -13.67
N ARG A 9 33.32 17.92 -12.76
CA ARG A 9 32.55 17.95 -11.49
C ARG A 9 31.03 18.04 -11.72
N ALA A 10 30.59 18.88 -12.66
CA ALA A 10 29.17 19.00 -13.03
C ALA A 10 28.60 17.71 -13.64
N ARG A 11 29.39 16.95 -14.43
CA ARG A 11 28.96 15.62 -14.93
C ARG A 11 28.79 14.62 -13.79
N THR A 12 29.70 14.60 -12.83
CA THR A 12 29.61 13.71 -11.66
C THR A 12 28.37 14.05 -10.81
N GLU A 13 28.07 15.33 -10.62
CA GLU A 13 26.90 15.78 -9.86
C GLU A 13 25.57 15.40 -10.55
N SER A 14 25.50 15.56 -11.88
CA SER A 14 24.37 15.11 -12.69
C SER A 14 24.15 13.59 -12.59
N LEU A 15 25.23 12.79 -12.63
CA LEU A 15 25.15 11.34 -12.45
C LEU A 15 24.63 10.98 -11.06
N LEU A 16 25.14 11.62 -10.00
CA LEU A 16 24.67 11.41 -8.63
C LEU A 16 23.18 11.76 -8.48
N HIS A 17 22.73 12.84 -9.12
CA HIS A 17 21.33 13.21 -9.14
C HIS A 17 20.45 12.15 -9.83
N THR A 18 20.90 11.63 -10.98
CA THR A 18 20.21 10.53 -11.69
C THR A 18 20.15 9.26 -10.86
N LEU A 19 21.24 8.90 -10.18
CA LEU A 19 21.28 7.74 -9.27
C LEU A 19 20.32 7.92 -8.08
N LYS A 20 20.28 9.10 -7.46
CA LYS A 20 19.33 9.43 -6.39
C LYS A 20 17.89 9.33 -6.88
N ARG A 21 17.58 9.86 -8.07
CA ARG A 21 16.25 9.75 -8.69
C ARG A 21 15.87 8.28 -8.94
N SER A 22 16.78 7.49 -9.50
CA SER A 22 16.57 6.06 -9.74
C SER A 22 16.28 5.30 -8.44
N ARG A 23 17.03 5.57 -7.36
CA ARG A 23 16.78 4.98 -6.03
C ARG A 23 15.39 5.33 -5.49
N ARG A 24 14.97 6.59 -5.64
CA ARG A 24 13.63 7.05 -5.23
C ARG A 24 12.53 6.35 -6.03
N VAL A 25 12.67 6.25 -7.35
CA VAL A 25 11.70 5.53 -8.20
C VAL A 25 11.57 4.07 -7.74
N LYS A 26 12.69 3.37 -7.58
CA LYS A 26 12.69 1.99 -7.06
C LYS A 26 12.04 1.86 -5.69
N ALA A 27 12.21 2.84 -4.80
CA ALA A 27 11.56 2.83 -3.48
C ALA A 27 10.04 3.03 -3.59
N ASN A 28 9.59 3.96 -4.44
CA ASN A 28 8.18 4.21 -4.68
C ASN A 28 7.48 2.99 -5.28
N ASP A 29 8.14 2.30 -6.22
CA ASP A 29 7.58 1.07 -6.83
C ASP A 29 7.43 -0.04 -5.81
N ARG A 30 8.39 -0.18 -4.88
CA ARG A 30 8.27 -1.14 -3.76
C ARG A 30 7.08 -0.81 -2.86
N GLU A 31 6.89 0.45 -2.47
CA GLU A 31 5.76 0.81 -1.62
C GLU A 31 4.42 0.67 -2.34
N ARG A 32 4.37 0.98 -3.64
CA ARG A 32 3.18 0.72 -4.46
C ARG A 32 2.84 -0.78 -4.47
N ASN A 33 3.81 -1.65 -4.69
CA ASN A 33 3.59 -3.11 -4.64
C ASN A 33 3.15 -3.57 -3.25
N ARG A 34 3.74 -3.04 -2.18
CA ARG A 34 3.31 -3.32 -0.80
C ARG A 34 1.84 -2.94 -0.58
N MET A 35 1.43 -1.78 -1.07
CA MET A 35 0.05 -1.31 -0.99
C MET A 35 -0.91 -2.13 -1.87
N HIS A 36 -0.48 -2.62 -3.03
CA HIS A 36 -1.29 -3.56 -3.83
C HIS A 36 -1.59 -4.85 -3.07
N HIS A 37 -0.58 -5.47 -2.43
CA HIS A 37 -0.81 -6.65 -1.60
C HIS A 37 -1.74 -6.37 -0.42
N LEU A 38 -1.56 -5.23 0.26
CA LEU A 38 -2.43 -4.84 1.37
C LEU A 38 -3.88 -4.62 0.93
N ASN A 39 -4.10 -3.94 -0.19
CA ASN A 39 -5.43 -3.70 -0.71
C ASN A 39 -6.10 -5.00 -1.20
N ALA A 40 -5.33 -5.94 -1.78
CA ALA A 40 -5.84 -7.26 -2.16
C ALA A 40 -6.33 -8.05 -0.95
N ALA A 41 -5.55 -8.11 0.14
CA ALA A 41 -5.96 -8.74 1.38
C ALA A 41 -7.21 -8.07 2.01
N LEU A 42 -7.36 -6.75 1.87
CA LEU A 42 -8.55 -6.05 2.34
C LEU A 42 -9.79 -6.39 1.49
N ASP A 43 -9.61 -6.61 0.18
CA ASP A 43 -10.70 -7.05 -0.71
C ASP A 43 -11.09 -8.51 -0.45
N GLU A 44 -10.13 -9.38 -0.14
CA GLU A 44 -10.40 -10.74 0.34
C GLU A 44 -11.19 -10.70 1.65
N LEU A 45 -10.82 -9.84 2.61
CA LEU A 45 -11.61 -9.64 3.83
C LEU A 45 -13.03 -9.20 3.52
N ARG A 46 -13.25 -8.27 2.58
CA ARG A 46 -14.61 -7.85 2.19
C ARG A 46 -15.45 -9.02 1.66
N SER A 47 -14.84 -9.95 0.92
CA SER A 47 -15.55 -11.07 0.29
C SER A 47 -16.13 -12.09 1.29
N VAL A 48 -15.59 -12.15 2.50
CA VAL A 48 -16.06 -13.07 3.55
C VAL A 48 -17.00 -12.42 4.56
N LEU A 49 -17.21 -11.10 4.47
CA LEU A 49 -18.16 -10.41 5.33
C LEU A 49 -19.59 -10.61 4.80
N PRO A 50 -20.59 -10.75 5.68
CA PRO A 50 -21.98 -10.86 5.27
C PRO A 50 -22.44 -9.53 4.68
N THR A 51 -22.47 -9.43 3.35
CA THR A 51 -22.92 -8.22 2.65
C THR A 51 -24.35 -8.35 2.17
N PHE A 52 -25.14 -7.29 2.37
CA PHE A 52 -26.45 -7.10 1.77
C PHE A 52 -26.31 -6.83 0.27
N PRO A 53 -27.35 -7.12 -0.54
CA PRO A 53 -27.28 -6.97 -1.98
C PRO A 53 -27.34 -5.48 -2.31
N ASP A 54 -26.19 -4.82 -2.45
CA ASP A 54 -26.05 -3.56 -3.19
C ASP A 54 -24.56 -3.26 -3.39
N ASP A 55 -24.22 -2.80 -4.60
CA ASP A 55 -22.89 -2.60 -5.19
C ASP A 55 -21.93 -1.64 -4.46
N THR A 56 -22.22 -1.27 -3.21
CA THR A 56 -21.44 -0.28 -2.47
C THR A 56 -20.28 -0.92 -1.72
N LYS A 57 -19.08 -0.82 -2.29
CA LYS A 57 -17.83 -1.27 -1.65
C LYS A 57 -17.60 -0.49 -0.34
N LEU A 58 -17.59 -1.20 0.78
CA LEU A 58 -17.24 -0.66 2.10
C LEU A 58 -15.88 0.06 2.07
N THR A 59 -15.80 1.23 2.72
CA THR A 59 -14.52 1.93 2.93
C THR A 59 -13.59 1.11 3.81
N LYS A 60 -12.29 1.47 3.85
CA LYS A 60 -11.30 0.71 4.64
C LYS A 60 -11.65 0.59 6.12
N ILE A 61 -12.14 1.68 6.71
CA ILE A 61 -12.50 1.71 8.13
C ILE A 61 -13.78 0.90 8.40
N GLU A 62 -14.76 0.98 7.51
CA GLU A 62 -16.00 0.22 7.62
C GLU A 62 -15.73 -1.29 7.52
N THR A 63 -14.89 -1.73 6.56
CA THR A 63 -14.49 -3.13 6.44
C THR A 63 -13.87 -3.66 7.73
N LEU A 64 -12.96 -2.91 8.36
CA LEU A 64 -12.30 -3.34 9.59
C LEU A 64 -13.26 -3.39 10.78
N ARG A 65 -14.12 -2.37 10.93
CA ARG A 65 -15.14 -2.35 11.99
C ARG A 65 -16.14 -3.49 11.82
N PHE A 66 -16.56 -3.76 10.58
CA PHE A 66 -17.52 -4.81 10.31
C PHE A 66 -16.91 -6.20 10.56
N ALA A 67 -15.66 -6.43 10.13
CA ALA A 67 -14.95 -7.67 10.41
C ALA A 67 -14.84 -7.96 11.92
N TYR A 68 -14.49 -6.94 12.72
CA TYR A 68 -14.45 -7.07 14.17
C TYR A 68 -15.80 -7.47 14.76
N ASN A 69 -16.87 -6.75 14.38
CA ASN A 69 -18.22 -7.03 14.86
C ASN A 69 -18.70 -8.41 14.43
N TYR A 70 -18.35 -8.86 13.22
CA TYR A 70 -18.74 -10.16 12.71
C TYR A 70 -18.07 -11.30 13.47
N ILE A 71 -16.76 -11.19 13.73
CA ILE A 71 -16.03 -12.14 14.59
C ILE A 71 -16.67 -12.21 15.98
N TRP A 72 -17.00 -11.05 16.57
CA TRP A 72 -17.66 -10.99 17.88
C TRP A 72 -19.03 -11.69 17.86
N ALA A 73 -19.86 -11.41 16.86
CA ALA A 73 -21.19 -11.98 16.72
C ALA A 73 -21.15 -13.51 16.58
N LEU A 74 -20.28 -14.03 15.70
CA LEU A 74 -20.09 -15.48 15.54
C LEU A 74 -19.60 -16.13 16.84
N SER A 75 -18.68 -15.45 17.55
CA SER A 75 -18.17 -15.94 18.82
C SER A 75 -19.26 -16.01 19.90
N GLU A 76 -20.19 -15.05 19.90
CA GLU A 76 -21.34 -15.06 20.82
C GLU A 76 -22.36 -16.14 20.44
N THR A 77 -22.65 -16.31 19.15
CA THR A 77 -23.53 -17.39 18.68
C THR A 77 -23.04 -18.77 19.12
N LEU A 78 -21.72 -19.02 19.07
CA LEU A 78 -21.13 -20.27 19.53
C LEU A 78 -21.11 -20.43 21.06
N ARG A 79 -21.16 -19.34 21.84
CA ARG A 79 -21.25 -19.39 23.31
C ARG A 79 -22.67 -19.67 23.81
N LEU A 80 -23.66 -19.20 23.06
CA LEU A 80 -25.08 -19.34 23.39
C LEU A 80 -25.69 -20.64 22.85
N ALA A 81 -24.99 -21.35 21.97
CA ALA A 81 -25.35 -22.67 21.45
C ALA A 81 -24.85 -23.78 22.37
#